data_AF-A0A2R2MIH0-F1
#
_entry.id   AF-A0A2R2MIH0-F1
#
_cell.length_a   1.000
_cell.length_b   1.000
_cell.length_c   1.000
_cell.angle_alpha   90.00
_cell.angle_beta   90.00
_cell.angle_gamma   90.00
#
_symmetry.space_group_name_H-M   'P 1'
#
loop_
_entity.id
_entity.type
_entity.pdbx_description
1 polymer ?
#
loop_
_entity_poly.entity_id
_entity_poly.type
_entity_poly.pdbx_seq_one_letter_code
_entity_poly.pdbx_strand_id
1 'polypeptide(L)'
;MVDVDKPSFPRLLWLIFCSVCRAFRGRVLGQARKSIADDVVLITGGGRGIGRKIALEIAKYHPKQVILWARSLESLEVTASEVAALGVPCDFMICDVSDCEQVYQRARETQEKYGPVTILVNNAGIVKGGHVLEAQFEDIKKTVQVNTLGNCWTMKAFLPAMISTNHGHVVNINSCLGFSTIPRGGDYSASKHATLGMMEALREELHEKGVAGVHVTTIHPYMVRNRMFEGCETR
;
A
#
# COMPACT_ATOMS: atom_id res chain seq x y z
N MET A 1 26.15 29.06 -6.66
CA MET A 1 25.83 28.66 -5.28
C MET A 1 24.70 29.56 -4.81
N VAL A 2 23.46 29.11 -4.95
CA VAL A 2 22.30 29.86 -4.48
C VAL A 2 22.01 29.38 -3.07
N ASP A 3 22.07 30.31 -2.11
CA ASP A 3 21.79 30.09 -0.71
C ASP A 3 20.29 29.75 -0.57
N VAL A 4 20.00 28.49 -0.29
CA VAL A 4 18.62 28.02 -0.08
C VAL A 4 18.21 28.48 1.31
N ASP A 5 17.40 29.54 1.35
CA ASP A 5 16.67 30.14 2.49
C ASP A 5 16.81 29.37 3.82
N LYS A 6 17.84 29.68 4.60
CA LYS A 6 17.88 29.28 6.01
C LYS A 6 16.80 30.06 6.76
N PRO A 7 15.88 29.39 7.47
CA PRO A 7 14.84 30.08 8.22
C PRO A 7 15.49 30.99 9.27
N SER A 8 15.02 32.24 9.35
CA SER A 8 15.47 33.18 10.38
C SER A 8 15.23 32.59 11.78
N PHE A 9 16.10 32.92 12.75
CA PHE A 9 16.02 32.41 14.12
C PHE A 9 14.60 32.52 14.75
N PRO A 10 13.84 33.61 14.54
CA PRO A 10 12.45 33.70 15.01
C PRO A 10 11.50 32.71 14.31
N ARG A 11 11.68 32.46 13.01
CA ARG A 11 10.88 31.49 12.24
C ARG A 11 11.18 30.07 12.69
N LEU A 12 12.43 29.77 13.01
CA LEU A 12 12.83 28.47 13.58
C LEU A 12 12.18 28.24 14.95
N LEU A 13 12.22 29.22 15.85
CA LEU A 13 11.56 29.15 17.16
C LEU A 13 10.04 28.96 17.02
N TRP A 14 9.41 29.67 16.09
CA TRP A 14 7.99 29.51 15.78
C TRP A 14 7.66 28.10 15.26
N LEU A 15 8.48 27.55 14.34
CA LEU A 15 8.29 26.19 13.82
C LEU A 15 8.47 25.13 14.92
N ILE A 16 9.45 25.31 15.80
CA ILE A 16 9.66 24.44 16.97
C ILE A 16 8.43 24.52 17.88
N PHE A 17 7.97 25.72 18.23
CA PHE A 17 6.77 25.93 19.04
C PHE A 17 5.54 25.26 18.43
N CYS A 18 5.24 25.50 17.15
CA CYS A 18 4.15 24.84 16.44
C CYS A 18 4.26 23.32 16.42
N SER A 19 5.48 22.78 16.33
CA SER A 19 5.74 21.33 16.35
C SER A 19 5.52 20.74 17.74
N VAL A 20 5.98 21.42 18.78
CA VAL A 20 5.74 21.06 20.20
C VAL A 20 4.25 21.11 20.51
N CYS A 21 3.55 22.18 20.12
CA CYS A 21 2.09 22.30 20.30
C CYS A 21 1.32 21.20 19.56
N ARG A 22 1.72 20.86 18.32
CA ARG A 22 1.11 19.75 17.57
C ARG A 22 1.36 18.40 18.24
N ALA A 23 2.59 18.15 18.71
CA ALA A 23 2.94 16.92 19.42
C ALA A 23 2.20 16.80 20.76
N PHE A 24 2.11 17.89 21.53
CA PHE A 24 1.36 17.95 22.79
C PHE A 24 -0.12 17.72 22.56
N ARG A 25 -0.72 18.40 21.56
CA ARG A 25 -2.11 18.18 21.15
C ARG A 25 -2.35 16.73 20.75
N GLY A 26 -1.47 16.13 19.95
CA GLY A 26 -1.59 14.73 19.54
C GLY A 26 -1.51 13.73 20.71
N ARG A 27 -0.68 14.02 21.73
CA ARG A 27 -0.55 13.19 22.94
C ARG A 27 -1.72 13.33 23.92
N VAL A 28 -2.24 14.55 24.10
CA VAL A 28 -3.26 14.85 25.12
C VAL A 28 -4.67 14.65 24.59
N LEU A 29 -4.94 15.04 23.34
CA LEU A 29 -6.28 15.02 22.75
C LEU A 29 -6.48 13.86 21.77
N GLY A 30 -5.44 13.08 21.51
CA GLY A 30 -5.41 12.11 20.42
C GLY A 30 -5.38 12.79 19.04
N GLN A 31 -4.88 12.07 18.03
CA GLN A 31 -5.03 12.52 16.65
C GLN A 31 -6.42 12.12 16.16
N ALA A 32 -7.21 13.10 15.72
CA ALA A 32 -8.46 12.81 15.03
C ALA A 32 -8.15 11.97 13.79
N ARG A 33 -8.88 10.86 13.62
CA ARG A 33 -8.75 10.02 12.43
C ARG A 33 -9.20 10.82 11.21
N LYS A 34 -8.48 10.70 10.10
CA LYS A 34 -8.96 11.27 8.84
C LYS A 34 -10.26 10.56 8.43
N SER A 35 -11.22 11.32 7.90
CA SER A 35 -12.37 10.73 7.21
C SER A 35 -11.92 10.12 5.88
N ILE A 36 -12.62 9.07 5.44
CA ILE A 36 -12.45 8.49 4.10
C ILE A 36 -13.78 8.44 3.33
N ALA A 37 -14.81 9.16 3.78
CA ALA A 37 -16.16 9.06 3.23
C ALA A 37 -16.25 9.39 1.72
N ASP A 38 -15.39 10.29 1.25
CA ASP A 38 -15.32 10.69 -0.17
C ASP A 38 -14.29 9.88 -0.98
N ASP A 39 -13.58 8.95 -0.34
CA ASP A 39 -12.46 8.24 -0.94
C ASP A 39 -12.90 6.99 -1.73
N VAL A 40 -12.26 6.80 -2.89
CA VAL A 40 -12.30 5.55 -3.66
C VAL A 40 -11.07 4.73 -3.28
N VAL A 41 -11.30 3.58 -2.66
CA VAL A 41 -10.26 2.72 -2.11
C VAL A 41 -10.05 1.50 -3.01
N LEU A 42 -8.83 1.33 -3.53
CA LEU A 42 -8.44 0.13 -4.28
C LEU A 42 -7.50 -0.75 -3.45
N ILE A 43 -7.80 -2.04 -3.36
CA ILE A 43 -7.02 -3.01 -2.59
C ILE A 43 -6.58 -4.17 -3.49
N THR A 44 -5.27 -4.29 -3.72
CA THR A 44 -4.71 -5.45 -4.42
C THR A 44 -4.60 -6.66 -3.50
N GLY A 45 -4.82 -7.86 -4.01
CA GLY A 45 -4.93 -9.07 -3.18
C GLY A 45 -6.14 -9.04 -2.24
N GLY A 46 -7.21 -8.33 -2.61
CA GLY A 46 -8.37 -8.07 -1.76
C GLY A 46 -9.24 -9.29 -1.44
N GLY A 47 -9.15 -10.38 -2.22
CA GLY A 47 -10.05 -11.53 -2.05
C GLY A 47 -9.78 -12.44 -0.85
N ARG A 48 -8.64 -12.33 -0.16
CA ARG A 48 -8.30 -13.20 0.99
C ARG A 48 -7.29 -12.59 1.95
N GLY A 49 -7.05 -13.28 3.06
CA GLY A 49 -5.95 -13.00 3.98
C GLY A 49 -6.00 -11.57 4.53
N ILE A 50 -4.86 -10.88 4.49
CA ILE A 50 -4.74 -9.50 4.99
C ILE A 50 -5.57 -8.54 4.13
N GLY A 51 -5.56 -8.67 2.81
CA GLY A 51 -6.33 -7.79 1.90
C GLY A 51 -7.83 -7.82 2.19
N ARG A 52 -8.40 -9.01 2.37
CA ARG A 52 -9.81 -9.16 2.78
C ARG A 52 -10.09 -8.49 4.13
N LYS A 53 -9.22 -8.71 5.13
CA LYS A 53 -9.38 -8.07 6.45
C LYS A 53 -9.28 -6.55 6.37
N ILE A 54 -8.37 -6.02 5.54
CA ILE A 54 -8.27 -4.59 5.29
C ILE A 54 -9.56 -4.07 4.66
N ALA A 55 -10.10 -4.76 3.65
CA ALA A 55 -11.35 -4.36 2.99
C ALA A 55 -12.52 -4.27 3.99
N LEU A 56 -12.71 -5.30 4.81
CA LEU A 56 -13.76 -5.33 5.84
C LEU A 56 -13.57 -4.27 6.92
N GLU A 57 -12.32 -4.00 7.34
CA GLU A 57 -12.06 -2.98 8.35
C GLU A 57 -12.24 -1.57 7.78
N ILE A 58 -11.78 -1.30 6.57
CA ILE A 58 -11.97 -0.02 5.87
C ILE A 58 -13.46 0.27 5.67
N ALA A 59 -14.27 -0.74 5.34
CA ALA A 59 -15.71 -0.59 5.13
C ALA A 59 -16.44 -0.01 6.35
N LYS A 60 -15.96 -0.26 7.57
CA LYS A 60 -16.55 0.32 8.80
C LYS A 60 -16.45 1.85 8.88
N TYR A 61 -15.62 2.45 8.04
CA TYR A 61 -15.44 3.90 7.95
C TYR A 61 -16.17 4.51 6.74
N HIS A 62 -17.06 3.72 6.10
CA HIS A 62 -17.97 4.14 5.03
C HIS A 62 -17.31 4.95 3.90
N PRO A 63 -16.26 4.44 3.24
CA PRO A 63 -15.72 5.10 2.06
C PRO A 63 -16.75 5.13 0.93
N LYS A 64 -16.55 6.04 -0.02
CA LYS A 64 -17.41 6.18 -1.20
C LYS A 64 -17.51 4.88 -2.00
N GLN A 65 -16.37 4.20 -2.17
CA GLN A 65 -16.28 2.95 -2.93
C GLN A 65 -15.08 2.13 -2.49
N VAL A 66 -15.25 0.81 -2.38
CA VAL A 66 -14.15 -0.16 -2.26
C VAL A 66 -14.03 -0.98 -3.55
N ILE A 67 -12.81 -1.15 -4.04
CA ILE A 67 -12.50 -1.90 -5.28
C ILE A 67 -11.45 -2.96 -4.95
N LEU A 68 -11.75 -4.21 -5.24
CA LEU A 68 -10.88 -5.33 -4.92
C LEU A 68 -10.25 -5.90 -6.19
N TRP A 69 -8.93 -6.03 -6.21
CA TRP A 69 -8.21 -6.72 -7.28
C TRP A 69 -7.60 -8.02 -6.76
N ALA A 70 -7.84 -9.13 -7.44
CA ALA A 70 -7.17 -10.41 -7.18
C ALA A 70 -7.33 -11.35 -8.37
N ARG A 71 -6.75 -12.55 -8.29
CA ARG A 71 -6.79 -13.55 -9.39
C ARG A 71 -7.97 -14.51 -9.33
N SER A 72 -8.56 -14.71 -8.15
CA SER A 72 -9.64 -15.69 -7.93
C SER A 72 -10.98 -14.97 -7.82
N LEU A 73 -11.85 -15.24 -8.79
CA LEU A 73 -13.22 -14.70 -8.85
C LEU A 73 -14.00 -15.02 -7.57
N GLU A 74 -14.05 -16.29 -7.19
CA GLU A 74 -14.77 -16.77 -5.99
C GLU A 74 -14.33 -16.00 -4.72
N SER A 75 -13.02 -15.82 -4.53
CA SER A 75 -12.50 -15.09 -3.36
C SER A 75 -12.89 -13.61 -3.35
N LEU A 76 -13.00 -13.00 -4.54
CA LEU A 76 -13.41 -11.62 -4.71
C LEU A 76 -14.90 -11.46 -4.44
N GLU A 77 -15.74 -12.33 -5.00
CA GLU A 77 -17.18 -12.33 -4.82
C GLU A 77 -17.56 -12.44 -3.33
N VAL A 78 -16.93 -13.39 -2.61
CA VAL A 78 -17.13 -13.54 -1.16
C VAL A 78 -16.76 -12.26 -0.42
N THR A 79 -15.58 -11.70 -0.69
CA THR A 79 -15.14 -10.49 0.03
C THR A 79 -16.00 -9.28 -0.30
N ALA A 80 -16.38 -9.10 -1.56
CA ALA A 80 -17.21 -7.98 -1.99
C ALA A 80 -18.62 -8.06 -1.40
N SER A 81 -19.21 -9.26 -1.34
CA SER A 81 -20.50 -9.48 -0.67
C SER A 81 -20.45 -9.12 0.82
N GLU A 82 -19.39 -9.50 1.51
CA GLU A 82 -19.21 -9.17 2.94
C GLU A 82 -18.99 -7.66 3.17
N VAL A 83 -18.25 -6.98 2.29
CA VAL A 83 -18.12 -5.51 2.35
C VAL A 83 -19.47 -4.83 2.08
N ALA A 84 -20.22 -5.31 1.09
CA ALA A 84 -21.55 -4.79 0.77
C ALA A 84 -22.54 -4.98 1.93
N ALA A 85 -22.44 -6.09 2.68
CA ALA A 85 -23.23 -6.33 3.87
C ALA A 85 -22.97 -5.33 5.02
N LEU A 86 -21.84 -4.60 4.97
CA LEU A 86 -21.54 -3.49 5.89
C LEU A 86 -22.10 -2.14 5.41
N GLY A 87 -22.87 -2.12 4.32
CA GLY A 87 -23.51 -0.92 3.77
C GLY A 87 -22.59 -0.03 2.94
N VAL A 88 -21.48 -0.59 2.41
CA VAL A 88 -20.52 0.13 1.57
C VAL A 88 -20.49 -0.45 0.16
N PRO A 89 -20.55 0.38 -0.90
CA PRO A 89 -20.38 -0.10 -2.27
C PRO A 89 -19.03 -0.81 -2.44
N CYS A 90 -19.09 -2.06 -2.90
CA CYS A 90 -17.90 -2.85 -3.20
C CYS A 90 -18.02 -3.49 -4.57
N ASP A 91 -16.97 -3.34 -5.37
CA ASP A 91 -16.85 -3.99 -6.68
C ASP A 91 -15.46 -4.63 -6.78
N PHE A 92 -15.26 -5.47 -7.78
CA PHE A 92 -14.02 -6.21 -7.93
C PHE A 92 -13.65 -6.44 -9.39
N MET A 93 -12.37 -6.69 -9.62
CA MET A 93 -11.84 -7.01 -10.95
C MET A 93 -10.78 -8.10 -10.84
N ILE A 94 -10.81 -9.04 -11.78
CA ILE A 94 -9.74 -10.03 -11.88
C ILE A 94 -8.49 -9.35 -12.44
N CYS A 95 -7.42 -9.37 -11.64
CA CYS A 95 -6.12 -8.80 -11.97
C CYS A 95 -4.99 -9.61 -11.31
N ASP A 96 -4.04 -10.07 -12.12
CA ASP A 96 -2.70 -10.49 -11.71
C ASP A 96 -1.80 -9.25 -11.74
N VAL A 97 -1.41 -8.77 -10.57
CA VAL A 97 -0.52 -7.61 -10.45
C VAL A 97 0.90 -7.87 -10.95
N SER A 98 1.26 -9.11 -11.31
CA SER A 98 2.52 -9.43 -11.97
C SER A 98 2.48 -9.27 -13.50
N ASP A 99 1.33 -8.92 -14.06
CA ASP A 99 1.16 -8.52 -15.46
C ASP A 99 0.95 -7.00 -15.56
N CYS A 100 1.96 -6.32 -16.12
CA CYS A 100 1.96 -4.88 -16.30
C CYS A 100 0.80 -4.40 -17.18
N GLU A 101 0.55 -5.07 -18.31
CA GLU A 101 -0.48 -4.67 -19.27
C GLU A 101 -1.86 -4.80 -18.64
N GLN A 102 -2.10 -5.89 -17.91
CA GLN A 102 -3.34 -6.11 -17.19
C GLN A 102 -3.55 -5.06 -16.09
N VAL A 103 -2.52 -4.68 -15.34
CA VAL A 103 -2.61 -3.61 -14.33
C VAL A 103 -3.04 -2.29 -14.97
N TYR A 104 -2.41 -1.89 -16.08
CA TYR A 104 -2.76 -0.64 -16.75
C TYR A 104 -4.15 -0.68 -17.38
N GLN A 105 -4.56 -1.82 -17.95
CA GLN A 105 -5.91 -2.00 -18.46
C GLN A 105 -6.95 -1.85 -17.34
N ARG A 106 -6.80 -2.60 -16.24
CA ARG A 106 -7.73 -2.55 -15.11
C ARG A 106 -7.75 -1.19 -14.42
N ALA A 107 -6.62 -0.49 -14.40
CA ALA A 107 -6.55 0.87 -13.86
C ALA A 107 -7.40 1.85 -14.66
N ARG A 108 -7.34 1.79 -16.01
CA ARG A 108 -8.19 2.62 -16.88
C ARG A 108 -9.67 2.33 -16.65
N GLU A 109 -10.06 1.06 -16.73
CA GLU A 109 -11.45 0.62 -16.50
C GLU A 109 -11.97 1.03 -15.10
N THR A 110 -11.11 0.94 -14.07
CA THR A 110 -11.42 1.42 -12.71
C THR A 110 -11.66 2.92 -12.69
N GLN A 111 -10.75 3.72 -13.26
CA GLN A 111 -10.86 5.17 -13.24
C GLN A 111 -12.04 5.69 -14.07
N GLU A 112 -12.34 5.04 -15.20
CA GLU A 112 -13.51 5.35 -16.03
C GLU A 112 -14.82 5.09 -15.28
N LYS A 113 -14.90 3.99 -14.50
CA LYS A 113 -16.13 3.59 -13.83
C LYS A 113 -16.38 4.30 -12.49
N TYR A 114 -15.34 4.54 -11.69
CA TYR A 114 -15.50 5.06 -10.32
C TYR A 114 -14.86 6.44 -10.09
N GLY A 115 -14.12 6.95 -11.08
CA GLY A 115 -13.30 8.14 -10.95
C GLY A 115 -11.92 7.86 -10.32
N PRO A 116 -11.18 8.91 -9.94
CA PRO A 116 -9.83 8.76 -9.40
C PRO A 116 -9.80 7.91 -8.13
N VAL A 117 -8.94 6.90 -8.11
CA VAL A 117 -8.59 6.17 -6.88
C VAL A 117 -7.80 7.10 -5.98
N THR A 118 -8.30 7.36 -4.78
CA THR A 118 -7.66 8.26 -3.80
C THR A 118 -6.94 7.51 -2.70
N ILE A 119 -7.26 6.23 -2.47
CA ILE A 119 -6.50 5.36 -1.58
C ILE A 119 -6.10 4.09 -2.33
N LEU A 120 -4.79 3.88 -2.52
CA LEU A 120 -4.24 2.65 -3.10
C LEU A 120 -3.62 1.81 -1.98
N VAL A 121 -4.13 0.59 -1.79
CA VAL A 121 -3.54 -0.41 -0.88
C VAL A 121 -2.86 -1.50 -1.69
N ASN A 122 -1.53 -1.38 -1.78
CA ASN A 122 -0.64 -2.37 -2.34
C ASN A 122 -0.41 -3.51 -1.33
N ASN A 123 -1.26 -4.54 -1.42
CA ASN A 123 -1.27 -5.68 -0.50
C ASN A 123 -0.96 -7.02 -1.17
N ALA A 124 -1.19 -7.17 -2.48
CA ALA A 124 -0.89 -8.41 -3.18
C ALA A 124 0.57 -8.85 -2.94
N GLY A 125 0.74 -10.12 -2.61
CA GLY A 125 2.05 -10.68 -2.32
C GLY A 125 2.06 -12.20 -2.33
N ILE A 126 3.23 -12.77 -2.57
CA ILE A 126 3.52 -14.19 -2.48
C ILE A 126 4.86 -14.43 -1.79
N VAL A 127 5.07 -15.65 -1.33
CA VAL A 127 6.36 -16.18 -0.89
C VAL A 127 6.47 -17.60 -1.45
N LYS A 128 7.62 -17.95 -2.01
CA LYS A 128 7.95 -19.35 -2.29
C LYS A 128 8.77 -19.92 -1.14
N GLY A 129 9.80 -19.20 -0.73
CA GLY A 129 10.78 -19.67 0.24
C GLY A 129 11.69 -20.77 -0.32
N GLY A 130 12.65 -21.21 0.50
CA GLY A 130 13.70 -22.15 0.12
C GLY A 130 15.10 -21.54 0.24
N HIS A 131 16.13 -22.38 0.27
CA HIS A 131 17.51 -21.90 0.32
C HIS A 131 17.83 -21.10 -0.93
N VAL A 132 18.54 -19.98 -0.77
CA VAL A 132 18.83 -19.04 -1.87
C VAL A 132 19.51 -19.72 -3.05
N LEU A 133 20.41 -20.68 -2.78
CA LEU A 133 21.15 -21.42 -3.82
C LEU A 133 20.33 -22.52 -4.50
N GLU A 134 19.20 -22.92 -3.92
CA GLU A 134 18.33 -24.00 -4.41
C GLU A 134 17.04 -23.46 -5.04
N ALA A 135 16.74 -22.18 -4.79
CA ALA A 135 15.54 -21.51 -5.26
C ALA A 135 15.52 -21.48 -6.80
N GLN A 136 14.38 -21.86 -7.37
CA GLN A 136 14.20 -21.86 -8.81
C GLN A 136 14.12 -20.42 -9.32
N PHE A 137 14.79 -20.14 -10.45
CA PHE A 137 14.82 -18.80 -11.03
C PHE A 137 13.42 -18.23 -11.30
N GLU A 138 12.49 -19.05 -11.77
CA GLU A 138 11.11 -18.62 -12.04
C GLU A 138 10.33 -18.27 -10.77
N ASP A 139 10.58 -18.96 -9.66
CA ASP A 139 9.96 -18.63 -8.37
C ASP A 139 10.46 -17.28 -7.85
N ILE A 140 11.79 -17.05 -7.90
CA ILE A 140 12.40 -15.77 -7.52
C ILE A 140 11.82 -14.64 -8.38
N LYS A 141 11.80 -14.84 -9.70
CA LYS A 141 11.26 -13.88 -10.67
C LYS A 141 9.80 -13.57 -10.37
N LYS A 142 8.96 -14.58 -10.13
CA LYS A 142 7.55 -14.38 -9.80
C LYS A 142 7.38 -13.62 -8.48
N THR A 143 8.17 -13.93 -7.45
CA THR A 143 8.16 -13.19 -6.17
C THR A 143 8.49 -11.71 -6.40
N VAL A 144 9.53 -11.39 -7.17
CA VAL A 144 9.88 -9.99 -7.51
C VAL A 144 8.80 -9.31 -8.34
N GLN A 145 8.24 -10.00 -9.33
CA GLN A 145 7.17 -9.46 -10.18
C GLN A 145 5.93 -9.09 -9.37
N VAL A 146 5.46 -9.97 -8.49
CA VAL A 146 4.26 -9.69 -7.66
C VAL A 146 4.58 -8.68 -6.57
N ASN A 147 5.61 -8.92 -5.76
CA ASN A 147 5.82 -8.19 -4.52
C ASN A 147 6.47 -6.82 -4.72
N THR A 148 7.17 -6.61 -5.83
CA THR A 148 7.92 -5.37 -6.10
C THR A 148 7.38 -4.66 -7.33
N LEU A 149 7.40 -5.32 -8.50
CA LEU A 149 7.02 -4.67 -9.75
C LEU A 149 5.51 -4.37 -9.80
N GLY A 150 4.66 -5.26 -9.27
CA GLY A 150 3.22 -5.00 -9.16
C GLY A 150 2.88 -3.74 -8.36
N ASN A 151 3.62 -3.48 -7.27
CA ASN A 151 3.48 -2.25 -6.50
C ASN A 151 3.93 -1.03 -7.30
N CYS A 152 5.02 -1.15 -8.07
CA CYS A 152 5.47 -0.09 -8.97
C CYS A 152 4.42 0.24 -10.04
N TRP A 153 3.86 -0.74 -10.73
CA TRP A 153 2.91 -0.50 -11.82
C TRP A 153 1.61 0.11 -11.34
N THR A 154 1.08 -0.36 -10.20
CA THR A 154 -0.11 0.22 -9.58
C THR A 154 0.14 1.66 -9.12
N MET A 155 1.28 1.94 -8.50
CA MET A 155 1.65 3.32 -8.18
C MET A 155 1.75 4.18 -9.43
N LYS A 156 2.41 3.72 -10.49
CA LYS A 156 2.49 4.45 -11.76
C LYS A 156 1.13 4.69 -12.41
N ALA A 157 0.17 3.78 -12.22
CA ALA A 157 -1.17 3.90 -12.77
C ALA A 157 -2.07 4.87 -12.00
N PHE A 158 -1.99 4.91 -10.67
CA PHE A 158 -2.94 5.66 -9.84
C PHE A 158 -2.36 6.95 -9.23
N LEU A 159 -1.06 6.98 -8.91
CA LEU A 159 -0.42 8.11 -8.23
C LEU A 159 -0.46 9.43 -9.04
N PRO A 160 -0.34 9.45 -10.38
CA PRO A 160 -0.40 10.71 -11.14
C PRO A 160 -1.67 11.53 -10.87
N ALA A 161 -2.83 10.88 -10.74
CA ALA A 161 -4.10 11.55 -10.44
C ALA A 161 -4.15 12.05 -8.98
N MET A 162 -3.57 11.32 -8.04
CA MET A 162 -3.46 11.77 -6.64
C MET A 162 -2.58 13.01 -6.54
N ILE A 163 -1.46 13.05 -7.27
CA ILE A 163 -0.54 14.19 -7.31
C ILE A 163 -1.23 15.40 -7.95
N SER A 164 -1.89 15.23 -9.10
CA SER A 164 -2.53 16.35 -9.81
C SER A 164 -3.67 16.98 -9.02
N THR A 165 -4.38 16.19 -8.21
CA THR A 165 -5.46 16.66 -7.32
C THR A 165 -4.95 17.04 -5.93
N ASN A 166 -3.65 16.83 -5.65
CA ASN A 166 -3.03 16.98 -4.34
C ASN A 166 -3.87 16.31 -3.22
N HIS A 167 -4.41 15.12 -3.51
CA HIS A 167 -5.22 14.33 -2.58
C HIS A 167 -5.00 12.85 -2.87
N GLY A 168 -4.42 12.14 -1.90
CA GLY A 168 -4.35 10.69 -1.98
C GLY A 168 -3.59 10.02 -0.85
N HIS A 169 -3.59 8.69 -0.87
CA HIS A 169 -2.85 7.89 0.08
C HIS A 169 -2.41 6.57 -0.56
N VAL A 170 -1.11 6.36 -0.67
CA VAL A 170 -0.52 5.06 -1.03
C VAL A 170 -0.15 4.32 0.25
N VAL A 171 -0.79 3.17 0.47
CA VAL A 171 -0.51 2.25 1.56
C VAL A 171 0.14 1.00 1.00
N ASN A 172 1.31 0.63 1.49
CA ASN A 172 1.98 -0.59 1.07
C ASN A 172 2.15 -1.57 2.23
N ILE A 173 1.63 -2.79 2.03
CA ILE A 173 1.79 -3.90 2.99
C ILE A 173 3.13 -4.58 2.72
N ASN A 174 4.10 -4.22 3.54
CA ASN A 174 5.44 -4.77 3.51
C ASN A 174 5.57 -5.96 4.48
N SER A 175 6.66 -6.04 5.23
CA SER A 175 6.93 -7.04 6.25
C SER A 175 8.04 -6.55 7.17
N CYS A 176 8.13 -7.10 8.38
CA CYS A 176 9.36 -7.00 9.19
C CYS A 176 10.59 -7.56 8.45
N LEU A 177 10.38 -8.48 7.50
CA LEU A 177 11.42 -9.01 6.63
C LEU A 177 11.89 -8.02 5.54
N GLY A 178 11.36 -6.80 5.54
CA GLY A 178 11.92 -5.68 4.79
C GLY A 178 13.06 -4.95 5.52
N PHE A 179 13.31 -5.27 6.80
CA PHE A 179 14.41 -4.71 7.60
C PHE A 179 15.45 -5.77 8.02
N SER A 180 15.01 -7.02 8.11
CA SER A 180 15.80 -8.15 8.58
C SER A 180 15.46 -9.37 7.73
N THR A 181 16.28 -10.42 7.78
CA THR A 181 16.07 -11.60 6.94
C THR A 181 16.03 -12.86 7.80
N ILE A 182 15.48 -13.93 7.23
CA ILE A 182 15.48 -15.26 7.83
C ILE A 182 16.02 -16.28 6.81
N PRO A 183 16.62 -17.39 7.29
CA PRO A 183 16.95 -18.52 6.41
C PRO A 183 15.71 -18.96 5.64
N ARG A 184 15.91 -19.40 4.40
CA ARG A 184 14.86 -19.90 3.50
C ARG A 184 13.79 -18.85 3.10
N GLY A 185 14.00 -17.57 3.38
CA GLY A 185 13.09 -16.47 2.98
C GLY A 185 13.77 -15.42 2.10
N GLY A 186 14.81 -15.80 1.35
CA GLY A 186 15.67 -14.85 0.64
C GLY A 186 14.96 -14.07 -0.46
N ASP A 187 14.17 -14.76 -1.31
CA ASP A 187 13.37 -14.14 -2.38
C ASP A 187 12.37 -13.12 -1.82
N TYR A 188 11.65 -13.53 -0.78
CA TYR A 188 10.65 -12.70 -0.12
C TYR A 188 11.30 -11.50 0.56
N SER A 189 12.34 -11.72 1.36
CA SER A 189 13.03 -10.65 2.08
C SER A 189 13.62 -9.64 1.11
N ALA A 190 14.27 -10.09 0.03
CA ALA A 190 14.79 -9.20 -1.02
C ALA A 190 13.67 -8.34 -1.64
N SER A 191 12.52 -8.94 -1.96
CA SER A 191 11.38 -8.19 -2.51
C SER A 191 10.82 -7.13 -1.55
N LYS A 192 10.80 -7.43 -0.24
CA LYS A 192 10.30 -6.52 0.81
C LYS A 192 11.31 -5.43 1.18
N HIS A 193 12.61 -5.67 1.02
CA HIS A 193 13.63 -4.60 1.07
C HIS A 193 13.50 -3.66 -0.13
N ALA A 194 13.33 -4.20 -1.35
CA ALA A 194 13.14 -3.39 -2.55
C ALA A 194 11.90 -2.49 -2.45
N THR A 195 10.81 -3.03 -1.90
CA THR A 195 9.57 -2.28 -1.69
C THR A 195 9.73 -1.19 -0.61
N LEU A 196 10.46 -1.47 0.47
CA LEU A 196 10.78 -0.45 1.48
C LEU A 196 11.53 0.73 0.86
N GLY A 197 12.62 0.47 0.14
CA GLY A 197 13.41 1.52 -0.52
C GLY A 197 12.58 2.33 -1.51
N MET A 198 11.69 1.67 -2.27
CA MET A 198 10.78 2.36 -3.21
C MET A 198 9.81 3.31 -2.48
N MET A 199 9.23 2.88 -1.36
CA MET A 199 8.29 3.70 -0.58
C MET A 199 8.98 4.86 0.15
N GLU A 200 10.23 4.68 0.59
CA GLU A 200 11.05 5.74 1.16
C GLU A 200 11.42 6.78 0.09
N ALA A 201 11.90 6.35 -1.08
CA ALA A 201 12.20 7.24 -2.20
C ALA A 201 10.96 8.04 -2.62
N LEU A 202 9.81 7.38 -2.79
CA LEU A 202 8.55 8.06 -3.14
C LEU A 202 8.17 9.15 -2.13
N ARG A 203 8.38 8.92 -0.82
CA ARG A 203 8.10 9.93 0.20
C ARG A 203 8.97 11.17 0.03
N GLU A 204 10.26 10.98 -0.21
CA GLU A 204 11.20 12.08 -0.43
C GLU A 204 10.89 12.84 -1.73
N GLU A 205 10.55 12.12 -2.81
CA GLU A 205 10.15 12.72 -4.09
C GLU A 205 8.87 13.58 -3.97
N LEU A 206 7.87 13.13 -3.19
CA LEU A 206 6.66 13.92 -2.94
C LEU A 206 6.96 15.18 -2.13
N HIS A 207 7.88 15.08 -1.16
CA HIS A 207 8.34 16.22 -0.37
C HIS A 207 9.11 17.23 -1.24
N GLU A 208 10.04 16.76 -2.06
CA GLU A 208 10.79 17.59 -3.02
C GLU A 208 9.85 18.34 -3.97
N LYS A 209 8.79 17.68 -4.46
CA LYS A 209 7.78 18.27 -5.33
C LYS A 209 6.77 19.19 -4.61
N GLY A 210 6.82 19.28 -3.28
CA GLY A 210 5.87 20.08 -2.49
C GLY A 210 4.43 19.52 -2.49
N VAL A 211 4.25 18.23 -2.75
CA VAL A 211 2.92 17.57 -2.81
C VAL A 211 2.51 17.17 -1.39
N ALA A 212 1.85 18.09 -0.68
CA ALA A 212 1.53 17.89 0.75
C ALA A 212 0.28 17.02 1.01
N GLY A 213 -0.62 16.88 0.03
CA GLY A 213 -1.90 16.17 0.20
C GLY A 213 -1.88 14.70 -0.24
N VAL A 214 -0.72 14.19 -0.67
CA VAL A 214 -0.53 12.76 -0.96
C VAL A 214 0.30 12.12 0.15
N HIS A 215 -0.29 11.14 0.83
CA HIS A 215 0.34 10.44 1.94
C HIS A 215 0.90 9.07 1.53
N VAL A 216 1.96 8.63 2.22
CA VAL A 216 2.64 7.37 1.95
C VAL A 216 2.85 6.62 3.25
N THR A 217 2.19 5.47 3.41
CA THR A 217 2.29 4.60 4.59
C THR A 217 2.85 3.24 4.21
N THR A 218 3.89 2.81 4.90
CA THR A 218 4.43 1.44 4.78
C THR A 218 4.11 0.68 6.07
N ILE A 219 3.40 -0.44 5.94
CA ILE A 219 3.04 -1.29 7.07
C ILE A 219 3.99 -2.49 7.10
N HIS A 220 4.53 -2.82 8.26
CA HIS A 220 5.49 -3.93 8.42
C HIS A 220 4.93 -4.99 9.38
N PRO A 221 4.01 -5.85 8.92
CA PRO A 221 3.53 -6.94 9.75
C PRO A 221 4.67 -7.88 10.16
N TYR A 222 4.62 -8.34 11.41
CA TYR A 222 5.33 -9.53 11.85
C TYR A 222 4.56 -10.78 11.42
N MET A 223 4.73 -11.93 12.09
CA MET A 223 3.98 -13.14 11.79
C MET A 223 2.47 -12.91 11.93
N VAL A 224 1.76 -13.07 10.81
CA VAL A 224 0.30 -13.10 10.76
C VAL A 224 -0.10 -14.51 10.34
N ARG A 225 -0.92 -15.18 11.15
CA ARG A 225 -1.45 -16.51 10.81
C ARG A 225 -2.30 -16.40 9.53
N ASN A 226 -1.76 -16.85 8.41
CA ASN A 226 -2.40 -16.88 7.11
C ASN A 226 -1.77 -17.99 6.24
N ARG A 227 -2.39 -18.29 5.10
CA ARG A 227 -1.90 -19.33 4.17
C ARG A 227 -0.60 -18.96 3.44
N MET A 228 -0.11 -17.72 3.55
CA MET A 228 1.09 -17.29 2.81
C MET A 228 2.33 -18.06 3.27
N PHE A 229 2.43 -18.37 4.56
CA PHE A 229 3.59 -19.05 5.15
C PHE A 229 3.32 -20.52 5.51
N GLU A 230 2.23 -21.12 5.01
CA GLU A 230 2.00 -22.56 5.18
C GLU A 230 3.11 -23.34 4.47
N GLY A 231 3.93 -24.07 5.24
CA GLY A 231 5.11 -24.79 4.76
C GLY A 231 6.46 -24.12 5.03
N CYS A 232 6.48 -22.89 5.56
CA CYS A 232 7.71 -22.26 6.05
C CYS A 232 8.00 -22.72 7.49
N GLU A 233 8.95 -23.65 7.66
CA GLU A 233 9.43 -24.04 8.99
C GLU A 233 10.45 -23.01 9.51
N THR A 234 10.03 -22.19 10.48
CA THR A 234 10.96 -21.42 11.31
C THR A 234 11.41 -22.34 12.45
N ARG A 235 12.70 -22.67 12.46
CA ARG A 235 13.35 -23.43 13.55
C ARG A 235 13.11 -22.80 14.92
#